data_AF-A0A7S3RW75-F1
#
_entry.id   AF-A0A7S3RW75-F1
#
_cell.length_a   1.000
_cell.length_b   1.000
_cell.length_c   1.000
_cell.angle_alpha   90.00
_cell.angle_beta   90.00
_cell.angle_gamma   90.00
#
_symmetry.space_group_name_H-M   'P 1'
#
loop_
_entity.id
_entity.type
_entity.pdbx_description
1 polymer ?
#
loop_
_entity_poly.entity_id
_entity_poly.type
_entity_poly.pdbx_seq_one_letter_code
_entity_poly.pdbx_strand_id
1 'polypeptide(L)'
;DEVVRRTFQRFDYDRSGQLSKSELRAALRDLKIDLSSPAAAAAIAKHDADRNGTLSLLEFAKIVEQLKPPEVDEAVRRTFQRFDYDRSGQLSKSELRAALR
;
A
#
# COMPACT_ATOMS: atom_id res chain seq x y z
N ASP A 1 -13.05 6.78 1.31
CA ASP A 1 -11.83 7.24 1.99
C ASP A 1 -11.36 8.55 1.36
N GLU A 2 -11.33 9.65 2.13
CA GLU A 2 -11.07 11.00 1.60
C GLU A 2 -9.62 11.16 1.12
N VAL A 3 -8.68 10.50 1.81
CA VAL A 3 -7.25 10.49 1.45
C VAL A 3 -7.06 9.86 0.08
N VAL A 4 -7.73 8.74 -0.19
CA VAL A 4 -7.68 8.05 -1.50
C VAL A 4 -8.21 8.94 -2.60
N ARG A 5 -9.34 9.63 -2.38
CA ARG A 5 -9.94 10.54 -3.35
C ARG A 5 -9.04 11.74 -3.67
N ARG A 6 -8.47 12.38 -2.64
CA ARG A 6 -7.55 13.51 -2.84
C ARG A 6 -6.27 13.07 -3.55
N THR A 7 -5.74 11.90 -3.19
CA THR A 7 -4.56 11.31 -3.84
C THR A 7 -4.89 11.05 -5.31
N PHE A 8 -6.01 10.40 -5.61
CA PHE A 8 -6.45 10.15 -6.97
C PHE A 8 -6.51 11.44 -7.80
N GLN A 9 -7.22 12.47 -7.32
CA GLN A 9 -7.35 13.76 -8.02
C GLN A 9 -6.02 14.49 -8.17
N ARG A 10 -5.06 14.26 -7.27
CA ARG A 10 -3.73 14.87 -7.33
C ARG A 10 -2.86 14.24 -8.42
N PHE A 11 -3.08 12.96 -8.74
CA PHE A 11 -2.29 12.20 -9.69
C PHE A 11 -2.97 11.99 -11.05
N ASP A 12 -4.29 12.21 -11.14
CA ASP A 12 -5.06 12.29 -12.39
C ASP A 12 -4.77 13.64 -13.09
N TYR A 13 -3.60 13.74 -13.74
CA TYR A 13 -3.10 15.00 -14.31
C TYR A 13 -3.90 15.42 -15.54
N ASP A 14 -4.32 14.44 -16.34
CA ASP A 14 -5.12 14.65 -17.54
C ASP A 14 -6.61 14.84 -17.23
N ARG A 15 -7.02 14.64 -15.97
CA ARG A 15 -8.41 14.70 -15.49
C ARG A 15 -9.32 13.78 -16.30
N SER A 16 -8.77 12.65 -16.75
CA SER A 16 -9.54 11.63 -17.46
C SER A 16 -10.53 10.91 -16.54
N GLY A 17 -10.38 11.07 -15.21
CA GLY A 17 -11.15 10.33 -14.23
C GLY A 17 -10.66 8.89 -14.05
N GLN A 18 -9.48 8.57 -14.61
CA GLN A 18 -8.80 7.28 -14.52
C GLN A 18 -7.30 7.52 -14.29
N LEU A 19 -6.65 6.66 -13.52
CA LEU A 19 -5.19 6.71 -13.36
C LEU A 19 -4.54 5.76 -14.34
N SER A 20 -3.71 6.27 -15.24
CA SER A 20 -2.83 5.43 -16.04
C SER A 20 -1.84 4.66 -15.15
N LYS A 21 -1.24 3.58 -15.68
CA LYS A 21 -0.15 2.84 -14.98
C LYS A 21 0.96 3.74 -14.44
N SER A 22 1.28 4.82 -15.14
CA SER A 22 2.32 5.78 -14.74
C SER A 22 1.88 6.63 -13.55
N GLU A 23 0.65 7.16 -13.59
CA GLU A 23 0.09 8.02 -12.54
C GLU A 23 -0.24 7.23 -11.28
N LEU A 24 -0.78 6.02 -11.46
CA LEU A 24 -1.01 5.07 -10.38
C LEU A 24 0.30 4.75 -9.63
N ARG A 25 1.39 4.55 -10.37
CA ARG A 25 2.71 4.29 -9.79
C ARG A 25 3.21 5.48 -8.97
N ALA A 26 2.93 6.70 -9.41
CA ALA A 26 3.24 7.90 -8.65
C ALA A 26 2.36 8.00 -7.38
N ALA A 27 1.06 7.74 -7.51
CA ALA A 27 0.09 7.77 -6.41
C ALA A 27 0.40 6.75 -5.30
N LEU A 28 0.68 5.50 -5.68
CA LEU A 28 1.02 4.44 -4.72
C LEU A 28 2.36 4.73 -4.01
N ARG A 29 3.34 5.32 -4.71
CA ARG A 29 4.59 5.77 -4.10
C ARG A 29 4.37 6.91 -3.08
N ASP A 30 3.47 7.85 -3.36
CA ASP A 30 3.11 8.94 -2.43
C ASP A 30 2.43 8.38 -1.17
N LEU A 31 1.60 7.35 -1.33
CA LEU A 31 0.99 6.58 -0.24
C LEU A 31 1.97 5.64 0.49
N LYS A 32 3.27 5.68 0.17
CA LYS A 32 4.31 4.81 0.73
C LYS A 32 4.04 3.32 0.53
N ILE A 33 3.27 2.98 -0.50
CA ILE A 33 3.00 1.61 -0.91
C ILE A 33 4.13 1.18 -1.85
N ASP A 34 4.81 0.09 -1.50
CA ASP A 34 5.92 -0.42 -2.28
C ASP A 34 5.43 -1.17 -3.52
N LEU A 35 5.67 -0.56 -4.67
CA LEU A 35 5.33 -1.08 -5.99
C LEU A 35 6.29 -2.16 -6.49
N SER A 36 7.46 -2.31 -5.86
CA SER A 36 8.39 -3.40 -6.17
C SER A 36 7.92 -4.74 -5.61
N SER A 37 6.96 -4.72 -4.69
CA SER A 37 6.33 -5.92 -4.16
C SER A 37 5.54 -6.65 -5.25
N PRO A 38 5.71 -7.97 -5.39
CA PRO A 38 4.86 -8.81 -6.24
C PRO A 38 3.37 -8.63 -5.93
N ALA A 39 3.02 -8.31 -4.69
CA ALA A 39 1.64 -8.04 -4.27
C ALA A 39 1.05 -6.80 -4.96
N ALA A 40 1.84 -5.74 -5.14
CA ALA A 40 1.39 -4.53 -5.83
C ALA A 40 1.17 -4.78 -7.33
N ALA A 41 2.11 -5.48 -7.98
CA ALA A 41 1.95 -5.88 -9.37
C ALA A 41 0.74 -6.81 -9.57
N ALA A 42 0.53 -7.76 -8.66
CA ALA A 42 -0.62 -8.66 -8.68
C ALA A 42 -1.94 -7.93 -8.43
N ALA A 43 -1.98 -6.97 -7.50
CA ALA A 43 -3.17 -6.15 -7.23
C ALA A 43 -3.54 -5.32 -8.47
N ILE A 44 -2.56 -4.67 -9.10
CA ILE A 44 -2.79 -3.92 -10.34
C ILE A 44 -3.31 -4.85 -11.44
N ALA A 45 -2.65 -5.99 -11.68
CA ALA A 45 -3.06 -6.94 -12.71
C ALA A 45 -4.45 -7.57 -12.44
N LYS A 46 -4.84 -7.70 -11.18
CA LYS A 46 -6.14 -8.24 -10.76
C LYS A 46 -7.28 -7.24 -10.98
N HIS A 47 -7.01 -5.95 -10.83
CA HIS A 47 -8.02 -4.89 -10.95
C HIS A 47 -8.02 -4.20 -12.32
N ASP A 48 -6.97 -4.35 -13.14
CA ASP A 48 -6.91 -3.96 -14.57
C ASP A 48 -7.67 -5.00 -15.42
N ALA A 49 -8.99 -5.13 -15.17
CA ALA A 49 -9.83 -6.21 -15.68
C ALA A 49 -10.06 -6.14 -17.20
N ASP A 50 -10.09 -4.92 -17.75
CA ASP A 50 -10.22 -4.67 -19.19
C ASP A 50 -8.86 -4.56 -19.90
N ARG A 51 -7.76 -4.64 -19.13
CA ARG A 51 -6.37 -4.53 -19.60
C ARG A 51 -6.11 -3.25 -20.38
N ASN A 52 -6.92 -2.21 -20.16
CA ASN A 52 -6.76 -0.93 -20.83
C ASN A 52 -5.53 -0.16 -20.28
N GLY A 53 -4.97 -0.61 -19.15
CA GLY A 53 -3.78 -0.01 -18.54
C GLY A 53 -4.06 1.24 -17.71
N THR A 54 -5.32 1.47 -17.37
CA THR A 54 -5.84 2.55 -16.54
C THR A 54 -6.72 1.99 -15.42
N LEU A 55 -6.84 2.71 -14.32
CA LEU A 55 -7.63 2.29 -13.17
C LEU A 55 -8.55 3.41 -12.73
N SER A 56 -9.84 3.10 -12.61
CA SER A 56 -10.83 4.01 -12.07
C SER A 56 -10.59 4.27 -10.58
N LEU A 57 -11.20 5.33 -10.05
CA LEU A 57 -11.14 5.66 -8.62
C LEU A 57 -11.56 4.49 -7.72
N LEU A 58 -12.57 3.71 -8.13
CA LEU A 58 -13.08 2.57 -7.36
C LEU A 58 -12.06 1.44 -7.30
N GLU A 59 -11.39 1.15 -8.41
CA GLU A 59 -10.34 0.12 -8.46
C GLU A 59 -9.10 0.57 -7.69
N PHE A 60 -8.70 1.83 -7.85
CA PHE A 60 -7.62 2.42 -7.07
C PHE A 60 -7.88 2.31 -5.57
N ALA A 61 -9.09 2.63 -5.11
CA ALA A 61 -9.46 2.51 -3.71
C ALA A 61 -9.32 1.08 -3.18
N LYS A 62 -9.78 0.09 -3.96
CA LYS A 62 -9.64 -1.33 -3.58
C LYS A 62 -8.19 -1.80 -3.56
N ILE A 63 -7.36 -1.34 -4.49
CA ILE A 63 -5.92 -1.64 -4.52
C ILE A 63 -5.25 -1.04 -3.28
N VAL A 64 -5.54 0.23 -2.97
CA VAL A 64 -4.98 0.90 -1.79
C VAL A 64 -5.42 0.20 -0.50
N GLU A 65 -6.67 -0.24 -0.40
CA GLU A 65 -7.16 -1.01 0.74
C GLU A 65 -6.48 -2.38 0.87
N GLN A 66 -6.24 -3.08 -0.25
CA GLN A 66 -5.51 -4.36 -0.26
C GLN A 66 -4.02 -4.24 0.05
N LEU A 67 -3.40 -3.14 -0.37
CA LEU A 67 -1.95 -2.94 -0.26
C LEU A 67 -1.54 -2.09 0.95
N LYS A 68 -2.48 -1.35 1.56
CA LYS A 68 -2.23 -0.73 2.85
C LYS A 68 -1.93 -1.85 3.83
N PRO A 69 -0.78 -1.80 4.54
CA PRO A 69 -0.62 -2.66 5.69
C PRO A 69 -1.82 -2.40 6.62
N PRO A 70 -2.30 -3.42 7.36
CA PRO A 70 -3.32 -3.19 8.39
C PRO A 70 -2.88 -1.98 9.22
N GLU A 71 -3.79 -1.08 9.57
CA GLU A 71 -3.51 -0.03 10.54
C GLU A 71 -3.15 -0.72 11.85
N VAL A 72 -1.85 -1.00 12.00
CA VAL A 72 -1.28 -1.50 13.23
C VAL A 72 -1.24 -0.28 14.13
N ASP A 73 -1.98 -0.35 15.24
CA ASP A 73 -1.93 0.66 16.28
C ASP A 73 -0.47 1.08 16.50
N GLU A 74 -0.19 2.39 16.49
CA GLU A 74 1.17 2.91 16.69
C GLU A 74 1.82 2.36 17.96
N ALA A 75 1.02 2.02 18.99
CA ALA A 75 1.48 1.33 20.18
C ALA A 75 2.02 -0.08 19.86
N VAL A 76 1.30 -0.86 19.05
CA VAL A 76 1.72 -2.19 18.60
C VAL A 76 2.92 -2.07 17.67
N ARG A 77 2.95 -1.08 16.76
CA ARG A 77 4.08 -0.83 15.86
C ARG A 77 5.36 -0.47 16.63
N ARG A 78 5.26 0.40 17.64
CA ARG A 78 6.40 0.73 18.52
C ARG A 78 6.86 -0.47 19.35
N THR A 79 5.92 -1.29 19.79
CA THR A 79 6.25 -2.51 20.53
C THR A 79 7.00 -3.48 19.61
N PHE A 80 6.52 -3.70 18.39
CA PHE A 80 7.22 -4.52 17.39
C PHE A 80 8.60 -3.96 17.06
N GLN A 81 8.74 -2.66 16.76
CA GLN A 81 10.05 -2.05 16.46
C GLN A 81 11.04 -2.08 17.63
N ARG A 82 10.54 -2.12 18.88
CA ARG A 82 11.39 -2.24 20.06
C ARG A 82 12.01 -3.63 20.19
N PHE A 83 11.34 -4.66 19.67
CA PHE A 83 11.77 -6.05 19.80
C PHE A 83 12.33 -6.64 18.50
N ASP A 84 12.03 -6.04 17.35
CA ASP A 84 12.63 -6.32 16.04
C ASP A 84 14.06 -5.72 15.99
N TYR A 85 15.02 -6.50 16.49
CA TYR A 85 16.41 -6.09 16.65
C TYR A 85 17.15 -6.04 15.32
N ASP A 86 16.81 -6.96 14.41
CA ASP A 86 17.41 -7.01 13.09
C ASP A 86 16.75 -6.04 12.09
N ARG A 87 15.66 -5.38 12.50
CA ARG A 87 14.87 -4.44 11.69
C ARG A 87 14.35 -5.09 10.41
N SER A 88 14.14 -6.41 10.44
CA SER A 88 13.60 -7.16 9.30
C SER A 88 12.11 -6.85 9.05
N GLY A 89 11.45 -6.18 9.98
CA GLY A 89 10.02 -5.90 9.94
C GLY A 89 9.17 -7.09 10.39
N GLN A 90 9.77 -8.14 10.94
CA GLN A 90 9.11 -9.34 11.45
C GLN A 90 9.68 -9.70 12.82
N LEU A 91 8.84 -10.20 13.74
CA LEU A 91 9.35 -10.76 14.99
C LEU A 91 9.69 -12.24 14.80
N SER A 92 10.97 -12.56 14.87
CA SER A 92 11.43 -13.94 14.95
C SER A 92 11.02 -14.58 16.29
N LYS A 93 11.05 -15.91 16.38
CA LYS A 93 10.72 -16.67 17.60
C LYS A 93 11.58 -16.25 18.80
N SER A 94 12.81 -15.82 18.54
CA SER A 94 13.76 -15.32 19.53
C SER A 94 13.37 -13.93 20.03
N GLU A 95 12.98 -13.03 19.13
CA GLU A 95 12.54 -11.68 19.45
C GLU A 95 11.17 -11.66 20.14
N LEU A 96 10.25 -12.52 19.70
CA LEU A 96 8.96 -12.72 20.36
C LEU A 96 9.13 -13.23 21.80
N ARG A 97 10.09 -14.14 22.03
CA ARG A 97 10.44 -14.61 23.38
C ARG A 97 11.06 -13.51 24.24
N ALA A 98 11.84 -12.61 23.64
CA ALA A 98 12.35 -11.44 24.35
C ALA A 98 11.24 -10.41 24.65
N ALA A 99 10.21 -10.34 23.80
CA ALA A 99 9.06 -9.46 23.96
C ALA A 99 8.05 -9.92 25.01
N LEU A 100 7.90 -11.23 25.20
CA LEU A 100 6.93 -11.86 26.11
C LEU A 100 7.51 -12.21 27.49
N ARG A 101 8.65 -11.64 27.86
CA ARG A 101 9.35 -11.95 29.11
C ARG A 101 9.12 -10.91 30.20
#